data_AF-A0A5S4TCA4-F1
#
_entry.id   AF-A0A5S4TCA4-F1
#
_cell.length_a   1.000
_cell.length_b   1.000
_cell.length_c   1.000
_cell.angle_alpha   90.00
_cell.angle_beta   90.00
_cell.angle_gamma   90.00
#
_symmetry.space_group_name_H-M   'P 1'
#
loop_
_entity.id
_entity.type
_entity.pdbx_description
1 polymer ?
#
loop_
_entity_poly.entity_id
_entity_poly.type
_entity_poly.pdbx_seq_one_letter_code
_entity_poly.pdbx_strand_id
1 'polypeptide(L)'
;NQFVAITQLLEKHYRDMQDVEFTIEKGKLYMLQARNGKRTAKAAIKIAVDLVKEGLISKEEAILRIEPSQLDQLLHPTFDSKACQEALCLAKGLPASPGAASGRVYFHAEDVVAHAKQGEPCLLVRQETSPEDIEGMVKATGILTARGGMTSHAAVVARGMGKTCVAGCSQLRVNEAAKTIDVDGRQIHEGDYLSIDG
;
A
#
# COMPACT_ATOMS: atom_id res chain seq x y z
N ASN A 1 -29.25 4.61 -28.29
CA ASN A 1 -28.59 3.50 -29.02
C ASN A 1 -27.30 3.89 -29.73
N GLN A 2 -27.21 5.08 -30.36
CA GLN A 2 -25.98 5.50 -31.07
C GLN A 2 -24.74 5.56 -30.16
N PHE A 3 -24.86 6.11 -28.93
CA PHE A 3 -23.75 6.19 -27.97
C PHE A 3 -23.17 4.81 -27.63
N VAL A 4 -24.03 3.85 -27.28
CA VAL A 4 -23.62 2.48 -26.91
C VAL A 4 -22.88 1.77 -28.05
N ALA A 5 -23.34 1.96 -29.29
CA ALA A 5 -22.66 1.40 -30.46
C ALA A 5 -21.26 2.01 -30.65
N ILE A 6 -21.12 3.33 -30.43
CA ILE A 6 -19.83 4.02 -30.52
C ILE A 6 -18.89 3.57 -29.41
N THR A 7 -19.36 3.44 -28.16
CA THR A 7 -18.49 2.99 -27.06
C THR A 7 -17.99 1.56 -27.27
N GLN A 8 -18.86 0.66 -27.77
CA GLN A 8 -18.45 -0.69 -28.15
C GLN A 8 -17.45 -0.70 -29.30
N LEU A 9 -17.62 0.20 -30.29
CA LEU A 9 -16.68 0.33 -31.39
C LEU A 9 -15.31 0.81 -30.90
N LEU A 10 -15.29 1.82 -30.02
CA LEU A 10 -14.06 2.36 -29.45
C LEU A 10 -13.33 1.30 -28.62
N GLU A 11 -14.03 0.57 -27.76
CA GLU A 11 -13.43 -0.51 -26.96
C GLU A 11 -12.86 -1.63 -27.83
N LYS A 12 -13.56 -2.03 -28.90
CA LYS A 12 -13.06 -3.01 -29.87
C LYS A 12 -11.85 -2.50 -30.66
N HIS A 13 -11.86 -1.23 -31.04
CA HIS A 13 -10.80 -0.62 -31.84
C HIS A 13 -9.51 -0.46 -31.03
N TYR A 14 -9.61 0.14 -29.85
CA TYR A 14 -8.48 0.33 -28.94
C TYR A 14 -8.15 -0.94 -28.14
N ARG A 15 -9.03 -1.95 -28.21
CA ARG A 15 -8.94 -3.23 -27.50
C ARG A 15 -8.79 -3.03 -26.00
N ASP A 16 -9.34 -1.96 -25.44
CA ASP A 16 -9.21 -1.59 -24.02
C ASP A 16 -10.35 -0.67 -23.58
N MET A 17 -10.61 -0.62 -22.28
CA MET A 17 -11.62 0.25 -21.69
C MET A 17 -11.30 1.73 -21.94
N GLN A 18 -12.29 2.46 -22.44
CA GLN A 18 -12.15 3.87 -22.83
C GLN A 18 -12.88 4.81 -21.86
N ASP A 19 -12.17 5.86 -21.45
CA ASP A 19 -12.72 7.08 -20.86
C ASP A 19 -13.08 8.04 -22.01
N VAL A 20 -14.35 8.42 -22.12
CA VAL A 20 -14.89 9.17 -23.26
C VAL A 20 -15.63 10.42 -22.82
N GLU A 21 -15.46 11.49 -23.60
CA GLU A 21 -16.21 12.74 -23.44
C GLU A 21 -17.09 12.94 -24.67
N PHE A 22 -18.34 13.34 -24.46
CA PHE A 22 -19.32 13.53 -25.53
C PHE A 22 -20.28 14.67 -25.21
N THR A 23 -20.96 15.17 -26.24
CA THR A 23 -22.03 16.17 -26.11
C THR A 23 -23.18 15.81 -27.02
N ILE A 24 -24.40 16.15 -26.60
CA ILE A 24 -25.61 16.03 -27.42
C ILE A 24 -26.11 17.44 -27.69
N GLU A 25 -26.02 17.88 -28.95
CA GLU A 25 -26.55 19.17 -29.38
C GLU A 25 -27.75 18.91 -30.30
N LYS A 26 -28.92 19.44 -29.92
CA LYS A 26 -30.17 19.35 -30.73
C LYS A 26 -30.48 17.90 -31.16
N GLY A 27 -30.30 16.94 -30.26
CA GLY A 27 -30.55 15.52 -30.51
C GLY A 27 -29.47 14.79 -31.32
N LYS A 28 -28.37 15.47 -31.69
CA LYS A 28 -27.23 14.87 -32.40
C LYS A 28 -26.06 14.65 -31.43
N LEU A 29 -25.55 13.42 -31.42
CA LEU A 29 -24.41 13.02 -30.60
C LEU A 29 -23.08 13.40 -31.26
N TYR A 30 -22.16 13.94 -30.47
CA TYR A 30 -20.80 14.27 -30.84
C TYR A 30 -19.83 13.67 -29.82
N MET A 31 -18.83 12.92 -30.28
CA MET A 31 -17.72 12.48 -29.43
C MET A 31 -16.62 13.55 -29.45
N LEU A 32 -16.16 13.95 -28.27
CA LEU A 32 -15.16 15.02 -28.11
C LEU A 32 -13.78 14.43 -27.83
N GLN A 33 -13.71 13.37 -27.01
CA GLN A 33 -12.47 12.72 -26.63
C GLN A 33 -12.70 11.24 -26.36
N ALA A 34 -11.69 10.42 -26.64
CA ALA A 34 -11.57 9.04 -26.18
C ALA A 34 -10.11 8.78 -25.81
N ARG A 35 -9.89 8.14 -24.66
CA ARG A 35 -8.56 7.72 -24.21
C ARG A 35 -8.69 6.46 -23.36
N ASN A 36 -7.58 5.74 -23.19
CA ASN A 36 -7.55 4.62 -22.25
C ASN A 36 -7.88 5.13 -20.84
N GLY A 37 -8.88 4.52 -20.22
CA GLY A 37 -9.36 4.96 -18.91
C GLY A 37 -8.36 4.68 -17.80
N LYS A 38 -8.15 5.64 -16.90
CA LYS A 38 -7.46 5.38 -15.63
C LYS A 38 -8.32 4.46 -14.76
N ARG A 39 -7.68 3.53 -14.06
CA ARG A 39 -8.38 2.49 -13.31
C ARG A 39 -7.53 1.98 -12.15
N THR A 40 -8.16 1.34 -11.18
CA THR A 40 -7.46 0.67 -10.07
C THR A 40 -6.86 -0.66 -10.54
N ALA A 41 -5.88 -1.20 -9.81
CA ALA A 41 -5.30 -2.52 -10.09
C ALA A 41 -6.36 -3.63 -10.21
N LYS A 42 -7.33 -3.65 -9.29
CA LYS A 42 -8.46 -4.59 -9.30
C LYS A 42 -9.31 -4.47 -10.58
N ALA A 43 -9.59 -3.25 -11.01
CA ALA A 43 -10.33 -3.00 -12.24
C ALA A 43 -9.52 -3.37 -13.49
N ALA A 44 -8.21 -3.09 -13.50
CA ALA A 44 -7.31 -3.47 -14.59
C ALA A 44 -7.30 -4.99 -14.82
N ILE A 45 -7.14 -5.78 -13.75
CA ILE A 45 -7.15 -7.24 -13.83
C ILE A 45 -8.52 -7.74 -14.31
N LYS A 46 -9.62 -7.23 -13.75
CA LYS A 46 -10.97 -7.62 -14.17
C LYS A 46 -11.19 -7.36 -15.66
N ILE A 47 -10.86 -6.16 -16.13
CA ILE A 47 -11.00 -5.77 -17.55
C ILE A 47 -10.14 -6.66 -18.44
N ALA A 48 -8.86 -6.89 -18.08
CA ALA A 48 -7.97 -7.74 -18.86
C ALA A 48 -8.51 -9.17 -18.99
N VAL A 49 -9.02 -9.75 -17.90
CA VAL A 49 -9.64 -11.08 -17.90
C VAL A 49 -10.89 -11.13 -18.76
N ASP A 50 -11.76 -10.11 -18.67
CA ASP A 50 -13.00 -10.05 -19.44
C ASP A 50 -12.71 -9.86 -20.94
N LEU A 51 -11.75 -9.00 -21.32
CA LEU A 51 -11.32 -8.83 -22.71
C LEU A 51 -10.74 -10.12 -23.32
N VAL A 52 -10.04 -10.95 -22.54
CA VAL A 52 -9.58 -12.28 -22.99
C VAL A 52 -10.76 -13.21 -23.20
N LYS A 53 -11.73 -13.24 -22.28
CA LYS A 53 -12.94 -14.08 -22.41
C LYS A 53 -13.79 -13.70 -23.62
N GLU A 54 -13.84 -12.41 -23.93
CA GLU A 54 -14.51 -11.86 -25.11
C GLU A 54 -13.72 -12.06 -26.42
N GLY A 55 -12.50 -12.60 -26.34
CA GLY A 55 -11.64 -12.84 -27.49
C GLY A 55 -11.05 -11.56 -28.10
N LEU A 56 -11.11 -10.44 -27.39
CA LEU A 56 -10.58 -9.15 -27.85
C LEU A 56 -9.07 -9.08 -27.71
N ILE A 57 -8.47 -9.76 -26.74
CA ILE A 57 -7.02 -9.82 -26.52
C ILE A 57 -6.55 -11.23 -26.20
N SER A 58 -5.28 -11.52 -26.47
CA SER A 58 -4.67 -12.79 -26.08
C SER A 58 -4.29 -12.78 -24.59
N LYS A 59 -4.00 -13.95 -24.03
CA LYS A 59 -3.53 -14.06 -22.63
C LYS A 59 -2.20 -13.34 -22.43
N GLU A 60 -1.31 -13.41 -23.42
CA GLU A 60 -0.01 -12.77 -23.41
C GLU A 60 -0.16 -11.24 -23.40
N GLU A 61 -1.06 -10.71 -24.23
CA GLU A 61 -1.37 -9.28 -24.26
C GLU A 61 -1.99 -8.81 -22.93
N ALA A 62 -2.87 -9.62 -22.34
CA ALA A 62 -3.46 -9.32 -21.03
C ALA A 62 -2.40 -9.23 -19.91
N ILE A 63 -1.41 -10.13 -19.90
CA ILE A 63 -0.32 -10.11 -18.92
C ILE A 63 0.53 -8.84 -19.08
N LEU A 64 0.88 -8.47 -20.32
CA LEU A 64 1.71 -7.29 -20.60
C LEU A 64 1.02 -5.96 -20.28
N ARG A 65 -0.31 -5.95 -20.14
CA ARG A 65 -1.10 -4.76 -19.78
C ARG A 65 -1.17 -4.48 -18.28
N ILE A 66 -0.83 -5.46 -17.45
CA ILE A 66 -0.82 -5.28 -16.00
C ILE A 66 0.60 -4.94 -15.58
N GLU A 67 0.81 -3.71 -15.12
CA GLU A 67 2.10 -3.34 -14.54
C GLU A 67 2.34 -4.14 -13.24
N PRO A 68 3.54 -4.71 -13.04
CA PRO A 68 3.84 -5.49 -11.84
C PRO A 68 3.56 -4.75 -10.52
N SER A 69 3.81 -3.45 -10.47
CA SER A 69 3.54 -2.59 -9.31
C SER A 69 2.06 -2.50 -8.92
N GLN A 70 1.14 -2.77 -9.86
CA GLN A 70 -0.29 -2.80 -9.57
C GLN A 70 -0.68 -4.06 -8.78
N LEU A 71 0.05 -5.16 -8.94
CA LEU A 71 -0.17 -6.37 -8.15
C LEU A 71 0.19 -6.15 -6.68
N ASP A 72 1.24 -5.38 -6.40
CA ASP A 72 1.66 -5.07 -5.03
C ASP A 72 0.50 -4.42 -4.23
N GLN A 73 -0.29 -3.54 -4.87
CA GLN A 73 -1.47 -2.91 -4.25
C GLN A 73 -2.57 -3.90 -3.85
N LEU A 74 -2.59 -5.10 -4.46
CA LEU A 74 -3.57 -6.15 -4.16
C LEU A 74 -3.04 -7.17 -3.16
N LEU A 75 -1.72 -7.25 -2.99
CA LEU A 75 -1.06 -8.23 -2.14
C LEU A 75 -0.84 -7.69 -0.72
N HIS A 76 -0.73 -6.37 -0.56
CA HIS A 76 -0.51 -5.73 0.72
C HIS A 76 -1.81 -5.09 1.27
N PRO A 77 -2.03 -5.15 2.60
CA PRO A 77 -3.07 -4.36 3.23
C PRO A 77 -2.89 -2.88 2.90
N THR A 78 -4.00 -2.16 2.72
CA THR A 78 -4.01 -0.71 2.47
C THR A 78 -4.96 -0.03 3.44
N PHE A 79 -4.67 1.22 3.79
CA PHE A 79 -5.59 2.05 4.55
C PHE A 79 -6.72 2.60 3.67
N ASP A 80 -7.86 2.88 4.30
CA ASP A 80 -8.91 3.65 3.66
C ASP A 80 -8.42 5.08 3.37
N SER A 81 -8.66 5.56 2.15
CA SER A 81 -8.12 6.83 1.68
C SER A 81 -8.68 8.04 2.43
N LYS A 82 -9.93 7.97 2.92
CA LYS A 82 -10.52 9.05 3.73
C LYS A 82 -9.92 9.04 5.13
N ALA A 83 -9.81 7.86 5.74
CA ALA A 83 -9.17 7.70 7.04
C ALA A 83 -7.72 8.25 7.03
N CYS A 84 -6.94 7.99 5.98
CA CYS A 84 -5.60 8.55 5.84
C CYS A 84 -5.56 10.08 5.71
N GLN A 85 -6.55 10.69 5.05
CA GLN A 85 -6.60 12.16 4.89
C GLN A 85 -6.95 12.87 6.21
N GLU A 86 -7.75 12.23 7.06
CA GLU A 86 -8.17 12.76 8.36
C GLU A 86 -7.16 12.43 9.48
N ALA A 87 -6.34 11.40 9.28
CA ALA A 87 -5.35 10.97 10.25
C ALA A 87 -4.26 12.02 10.48
N LEU A 88 -3.80 12.11 11.74
CA LEU A 88 -2.66 12.94 12.08
C LEU A 88 -1.36 12.27 11.63
N CYS A 89 -0.69 12.87 10.65
CA CYS A 89 0.66 12.48 10.27
C CYS A 89 1.66 12.99 11.33
N LEU A 90 2.27 12.06 12.08
CA LEU A 90 3.26 12.37 13.11
C LEU A 90 4.66 12.58 12.53
N ALA A 91 5.07 11.73 11.59
CA ALA A 91 6.41 11.77 11.00
C ALA A 91 6.45 11.08 9.63
N LYS A 92 7.54 11.29 8.89
CA LYS A 92 7.81 10.58 7.62
C LYS A 92 9.20 9.95 7.63
N GLY A 93 9.25 8.67 7.25
CA GLY A 93 10.48 7.91 7.02
C GLY A 93 10.59 7.44 5.57
N LEU A 94 11.47 6.48 5.35
CA LEU A 94 11.67 5.81 4.07
C LEU A 94 10.68 4.63 3.93
N PRO A 95 10.01 4.48 2.77
CA PRO A 95 9.06 3.39 2.51
C PRO A 95 9.82 2.10 2.24
N ALA A 96 10.25 1.43 3.31
CA ALA A 96 11.21 0.34 3.23
C ALA A 96 10.57 -0.96 2.72
N SER A 97 9.31 -1.20 3.08
CA SER A 97 8.54 -2.36 2.65
C SER A 97 7.04 -2.02 2.64
N PRO A 98 6.34 -2.28 1.52
CA PRO A 98 5.00 -1.74 1.27
C PRO A 98 3.93 -2.27 2.22
N GLY A 99 2.87 -1.48 2.37
CA GLY A 99 1.60 -1.89 2.97
C GLY A 99 1.19 -1.04 4.18
N ALA A 100 0.03 -1.35 4.72
CA ALA A 100 -0.54 -0.68 5.89
C ALA A 100 -0.49 -1.60 7.12
N ALA A 101 0.02 -1.07 8.24
CA ALA A 101 0.03 -1.77 9.51
C ALA A 101 -0.44 -0.85 10.65
N SER A 102 -1.35 -1.35 11.48
CA SER A 102 -1.77 -0.71 12.73
C SER A 102 -1.61 -1.68 13.88
N GLY A 103 -1.12 -1.20 15.02
CA GLY A 103 -0.93 -2.03 16.19
C GLY A 103 -0.40 -1.25 17.39
N ARG A 104 -0.28 -1.94 18.52
CA ARG A 104 0.33 -1.40 19.72
C ARG A 104 1.85 -1.34 19.59
N VAL A 105 2.44 -0.26 20.07
CA VAL A 105 3.88 -0.02 20.02
C VAL A 105 4.60 -0.84 21.08
N TYR A 106 5.64 -1.57 20.67
CA TYR A 106 6.56 -2.29 21.55
C TYR A 106 8.01 -2.05 21.11
N PHE A 107 8.93 -1.99 22.07
CA PHE A 107 10.33 -1.59 21.84
C PHE A 107 11.32 -2.76 21.82
N HIS A 108 10.88 -3.93 22.25
CA HIS A 108 11.66 -5.16 22.29
C HIS A 108 10.95 -6.30 21.57
N ALA A 109 11.72 -7.15 20.89
CA ALA A 109 11.20 -8.28 20.14
C ALA A 109 10.42 -9.26 21.02
N GLU A 110 10.87 -9.49 22.25
CA GLU A 110 10.23 -10.40 23.22
C GLU A 110 8.82 -9.94 23.57
N ASP A 111 8.63 -8.63 23.79
CA ASP A 111 7.33 -8.03 24.12
C ASP A 111 6.34 -8.21 22.95
N VAL A 112 6.81 -7.99 21.70
CA VAL A 112 6.03 -8.25 20.49
C VAL A 112 5.62 -9.72 20.40
N VAL A 113 6.55 -10.65 20.63
CA VAL A 113 6.25 -12.09 20.59
C VAL A 113 5.21 -12.47 21.64
N ALA A 114 5.31 -11.94 22.85
CA ALA A 114 4.40 -12.23 23.95
C ALA A 114 2.96 -11.75 23.66
N HIS A 115 2.81 -10.54 23.10
CA HIS A 115 1.50 -9.95 22.82
C HIS A 115 0.89 -10.46 21.51
N ALA A 116 1.71 -10.70 20.47
CA ALA A 116 1.24 -11.31 19.24
C ALA A 116 0.69 -12.73 19.46
N LYS A 117 1.24 -13.49 20.42
CA LYS A 117 0.68 -14.80 20.83
C LYS A 117 -0.74 -14.71 21.41
N GLN A 118 -1.12 -13.55 21.93
CA GLN A 118 -2.45 -13.28 22.46
C GLN A 118 -3.41 -12.76 21.37
N GLY A 119 -2.95 -12.66 20.12
CA GLY A 119 -3.73 -12.17 18.99
C GLY A 119 -3.75 -10.65 18.87
N GLU A 120 -2.91 -9.94 19.62
CA GLU A 120 -2.84 -8.48 19.56
C GLU A 120 -1.96 -8.01 18.38
N PRO A 121 -2.43 -7.07 17.55
CA PRO A 121 -1.60 -6.49 16.50
C PRO A 121 -0.51 -5.62 17.12
N CYS A 122 0.75 -5.93 16.82
CA CYS A 122 1.92 -5.30 17.42
C CYS A 122 2.77 -4.59 16.37
N LEU A 123 3.31 -3.42 16.71
CA LEU A 123 4.35 -2.72 15.95
C LEU A 123 5.67 -2.80 16.71
N LEU A 124 6.70 -3.32 16.04
CA LEU A 124 8.06 -3.30 16.58
C LEU A 124 8.71 -1.96 16.24
N VAL A 125 9.03 -1.17 17.26
CA VAL A 125 9.69 0.13 17.12
C VAL A 125 11.10 0.05 17.69
N ARG A 126 12.12 0.34 16.87
CA ARG A 126 13.53 0.26 17.27
C ARG A 126 14.28 1.51 16.82
N GLN A 127 15.42 1.81 17.42
CA GLN A 127 16.35 2.75 16.77
C GLN A 127 16.88 2.13 15.46
N GLU A 128 17.41 0.91 15.57
CA GLU A 128 17.84 0.05 14.47
C GLU A 128 17.56 -1.41 14.89
N THR A 129 17.22 -2.27 13.94
CA THR A 129 17.04 -3.70 14.22
C THR A 129 18.35 -4.46 14.06
N SER A 130 18.52 -5.56 14.80
CA SER A 130 19.61 -6.52 14.62
C SER A 130 19.07 -7.93 14.31
N PRO A 131 19.92 -8.92 13.96
CA PRO A 131 19.50 -10.30 13.79
C PRO A 131 18.80 -10.93 15.02
N GLU A 132 19.04 -10.40 16.21
CA GLU A 132 18.41 -10.85 17.45
C GLU A 132 16.91 -10.49 17.50
N ASP A 133 16.50 -9.47 16.74
CA ASP A 133 15.11 -9.01 16.68
C ASP A 133 14.21 -9.86 15.75
N ILE A 134 14.76 -10.86 15.04
CA ILE A 134 14.07 -11.60 13.97
C ILE A 134 12.74 -12.19 14.43
N GLU A 135 12.69 -12.81 15.61
CA GLU A 135 11.43 -13.40 16.11
C GLU A 135 10.34 -12.34 16.29
N GLY A 136 10.71 -11.18 16.84
CA GLY A 136 9.81 -10.04 16.98
C GLY A 136 9.37 -9.49 15.63
N MET A 137 10.30 -9.34 14.68
CA MET A 137 10.01 -8.86 13.32
C MET A 137 9.00 -9.75 12.59
N VAL A 138 9.13 -11.07 12.72
CA VAL A 138 8.21 -12.04 12.11
C VAL A 138 6.80 -11.91 12.71
N LYS A 139 6.71 -11.72 14.03
CA LYS A 139 5.43 -11.65 14.76
C LYS A 139 4.77 -10.28 14.69
N ALA A 140 5.51 -9.21 14.48
CA ALA A 140 4.97 -7.86 14.33
C ALA A 140 4.05 -7.74 13.11
N THR A 141 3.01 -6.92 13.21
CA THR A 141 2.19 -6.48 12.08
C THR A 141 2.97 -5.54 11.17
N GLY A 142 3.86 -4.73 11.75
CA GLY A 142 4.73 -3.80 11.03
C GLY A 142 5.94 -3.38 11.86
N ILE A 143 6.94 -2.80 11.17
CA ILE A 143 8.24 -2.46 11.75
C ILE A 143 8.53 -0.98 11.49
N LEU A 144 8.94 -0.25 12.52
CA LEU A 144 9.30 1.16 12.43
C LEU A 144 10.69 1.38 13.01
N THR A 145 11.59 2.00 12.25
CA THR A 145 12.92 2.35 12.76
C THR A 145 13.22 3.84 12.68
N ALA A 146 13.88 4.39 13.70
CA ALA A 146 14.33 5.78 13.69
C ALA A 146 15.54 6.01 12.76
N ARG A 147 16.38 4.99 12.59
CA ARG A 147 17.57 5.00 11.74
C ARG A 147 17.55 3.84 10.74
N GLY A 148 18.50 3.87 9.81
CA GLY A 148 18.62 2.90 8.72
C GLY A 148 18.04 3.40 7.41
N GLY A 149 18.61 2.93 6.30
CA GLY A 149 18.16 3.23 4.95
C GLY A 149 17.33 2.11 4.32
N MET A 150 17.06 2.25 3.02
CA MET A 150 16.36 1.25 2.20
C MET A 150 17.07 -0.11 2.14
N THR A 151 18.37 -0.17 2.48
CA THR A 151 19.20 -1.38 2.53
C THR A 151 19.56 -1.81 3.95
N SER A 152 18.96 -1.19 4.98
CA SER A 152 19.17 -1.59 6.37
C SER A 152 18.64 -2.99 6.65
N HIS A 153 19.07 -3.57 7.78
CA HIS A 153 18.58 -4.86 8.26
C HIS A 153 17.04 -4.91 8.30
N ALA A 154 16.41 -3.91 8.92
CA ALA A 154 14.95 -3.79 8.99
C ALA A 154 14.31 -3.84 7.59
N ALA A 155 14.81 -3.03 6.66
CA ALA A 155 14.27 -2.91 5.33
C ALA A 155 14.39 -4.21 4.51
N VAL A 156 15.56 -4.85 4.53
CA VAL A 156 15.81 -6.08 3.76
C VAL A 156 14.98 -7.23 4.29
N VAL A 157 14.97 -7.41 5.61
CA VAL A 157 14.24 -8.52 6.26
C VAL A 157 12.73 -8.33 6.15
N ALA A 158 12.22 -7.11 6.37
CA ALA A 158 10.78 -6.83 6.26
C ALA A 158 10.25 -7.08 4.84
N ARG A 159 11.00 -6.68 3.80
CA ARG A 159 10.63 -6.99 2.40
C ARG A 159 10.62 -8.49 2.14
N GLY A 160 11.63 -9.22 2.61
CA GLY A 160 11.68 -10.68 2.47
C GLY A 160 10.50 -11.39 3.14
N MET A 161 9.94 -10.79 4.19
CA MET A 161 8.79 -11.32 4.94
C MET A 161 7.43 -10.77 4.44
N GLY A 162 7.42 -9.80 3.51
CA GLY A 162 6.21 -9.10 3.09
C GLY A 162 5.55 -8.28 4.22
N LYS A 163 6.32 -7.84 5.21
CA LYS A 163 5.85 -7.04 6.35
C LYS A 163 6.00 -5.56 6.04
N THR A 164 5.01 -4.76 6.41
CA THR A 164 5.07 -3.30 6.29
C THR A 164 6.22 -2.75 7.12
N CYS A 165 7.05 -1.89 6.52
CA CYS A 165 8.17 -1.29 7.21
C CYS A 165 8.41 0.15 6.77
N VAL A 166 8.51 1.04 7.76
CA VAL A 166 9.01 2.41 7.60
C VAL A 166 10.37 2.48 8.28
N ALA A 167 11.42 2.76 7.51
CA ALA A 167 12.79 2.84 8.04
C ALA A 167 13.29 4.28 8.10
N GLY A 168 14.26 4.56 8.97
CA GLY A 168 14.96 5.85 8.95
C GLY A 168 14.08 7.07 9.25
N CYS A 169 13.08 6.91 10.11
CA CYS A 169 12.21 7.99 10.54
C CYS A 169 12.92 8.89 11.56
N SER A 170 13.84 9.73 11.07
CA SER A 170 14.77 10.54 11.88
C SER A 170 14.09 11.59 12.78
N GLN A 171 12.82 11.91 12.49
CA GLN A 171 11.98 12.79 13.31
C GLN A 171 11.57 12.12 14.63
N LEU A 172 11.58 10.78 14.70
CA LEU A 172 11.23 10.03 15.90
C LEU A 172 12.45 9.87 16.81
N ARG A 173 12.30 10.30 18.06
CA ARG A 173 13.28 10.05 19.12
C ARG A 173 12.83 8.84 19.94
N VAL A 174 13.32 7.66 19.53
CA VAL A 174 13.00 6.40 20.18
C VAL A 174 13.90 6.18 21.40
N ASN A 175 13.30 6.08 22.58
CA ASN A 175 13.96 5.70 23.82
C ASN A 175 13.47 4.32 24.26
N GLU A 176 14.23 3.29 23.92
CA GLU A 176 13.89 1.89 24.20
C GLU A 176 13.90 1.59 25.71
N ALA A 177 14.82 2.18 26.47
CA ALA A 177 14.90 1.98 27.91
C ALA A 177 13.73 2.60 28.66
N ALA A 178 13.30 3.79 28.25
CA ALA A 178 12.11 4.45 28.80
C ALA A 178 10.81 4.02 28.10
N LYS A 179 10.90 3.12 27.11
CA LYS A 179 9.78 2.62 26.30
C LYS A 179 8.87 3.73 25.76
N THR A 180 9.47 4.75 25.16
CA THR A 180 8.77 5.92 24.63
C THR A 180 9.30 6.38 23.28
N ILE A 181 8.44 7.04 22.50
CA ILE A 181 8.78 7.77 21.28
C ILE A 181 8.42 9.24 21.51
N ASP A 182 9.37 10.15 21.27
CA ASP A 182 9.09 11.58 21.21
C ASP A 182 9.08 12.06 19.75
N VAL A 183 8.04 12.81 19.39
CA VAL A 183 7.86 13.44 18.07
C VAL A 183 7.13 14.76 18.22
N ASP A 184 7.76 15.86 17.83
CA ASP A 184 7.21 17.22 17.92
C ASP A 184 6.56 17.56 19.28
N GLY A 185 7.21 17.14 20.37
CA GLY A 185 6.73 17.37 21.74
C GLY A 185 5.57 16.49 22.19
N ARG A 186 5.21 15.48 21.38
CA ARG A 186 4.25 14.42 21.75
C ARG A 186 5.01 13.18 22.15
N GLN A 187 4.57 12.56 23.24
CA GLN A 187 5.13 11.31 23.74
C GLN A 187 4.15 10.16 23.49
N ILE A 188 4.63 9.13 22.80
CA ILE A 188 3.92 7.86 22.61
C ILE A 188 4.58 6.82 23.52
N HIS A 189 3.77 6.06 24.24
CA HIS A 189 4.22 5.05 25.19
C HIS A 189 4.05 3.64 24.63
N GLU A 190 4.72 2.68 25.25
CA GLU A 190 4.46 1.27 24.99
C GLU A 190 2.98 0.95 25.20
N GLY A 191 2.41 0.15 24.29
CA GLY A 191 1.00 -0.22 24.32
C GLY A 191 0.05 0.79 23.64
N ASP A 192 0.53 2.00 23.30
CA ASP A 192 -0.27 2.95 22.51
C ASP A 192 -0.42 2.47 21.07
N TYR A 193 -1.55 2.81 20.44
CA TYR A 193 -1.79 2.51 19.04
C TYR A 193 -1.04 3.47 18.13
N LEU A 194 -0.36 2.90 17.13
CA LEU A 194 0.24 3.62 16.04
C LEU A 194 -0.10 2.92 14.71
N SER A 195 -0.10 3.71 13.64
CA SER A 195 -0.29 3.23 12.27
C SER A 195 0.91 3.64 11.44
N ILE A 196 1.38 2.73 10.59
CA ILE A 196 2.46 2.98 9.63
C ILE A 196 2.03 2.57 8.22
N ASP A 197 2.46 3.35 7.25
CA ASP A 197 2.25 3.14 5.82
C ASP A 197 3.62 3.10 5.15
N GLY A 198 4.02 1.91 4.69
CA GLY A 198 5.38 1.57 4.28
C GLY A 198 5.62 1.50 2.79
#